data_AF-A0A9W7IJY1-F1
#
_entry.id   AF-A0A9W7IJY1-F1
#
_cell.length_a   1.000
_cell.length_b   1.000
_cell.length_c   1.000
_cell.angle_alpha   90.00
_cell.angle_beta   90.00
_cell.angle_gamma   90.00
#
_symmetry.space_group_name_H-M   'P 1'
#
loop_
_entity.id
_entity.type
_entity.pdbx_description
1 polymer ?
#
loop_
_entity_poly.entity_id
_entity_poly.type
_entity_poly.pdbx_seq_one_letter_code
_entity_poly.pdbx_strand_id
1 'polypeptide(L)'
;MAVSKFIVIGLRFGTLRSFDVEDTTYDPFDGKILDWPVDGMDDNLEMIAKISIVYNDAGIEHFGNHYVATGMPTEATLKVLVEKMELPEESDSSSSSHGDHQCCCQQWKKLEQRITTLEFDRDRKSMGVIVNSSSGRKLLLVKVCD
;
A
#
# COMPACT_ATOMS: atom_id res chain seq x y z
N MET A 1 15.58 5.28 -1.44
CA MET A 1 14.98 4.67 -2.65
C MET A 1 13.50 4.74 -2.45
N ALA A 2 12.74 5.14 -3.46
CA ALA A 2 11.29 5.24 -3.45
C ALA A 2 10.71 4.43 -4.60
N VAL A 3 9.38 4.21 -4.61
CA VAL A 3 8.71 3.62 -5.76
C VAL A 3 8.75 4.64 -6.90
N SER A 4 9.37 4.29 -8.03
CA SER A 4 9.40 5.16 -9.21
C SER A 4 8.32 4.83 -10.23
N LYS A 5 7.84 3.57 -10.23
CA LYS A 5 6.85 3.06 -11.16
C LYS A 5 6.18 1.82 -10.59
N PHE A 6 4.88 1.67 -10.83
CA PHE A 6 4.17 0.42 -10.58
C PHE A 6 3.22 0.08 -11.72
N ILE A 7 2.86 -1.20 -11.82
CA ILE A 7 2.02 -1.73 -12.89
C ILE A 7 0.87 -2.50 -12.25
N VAL A 8 -0.33 -2.28 -12.76
CA VAL A 8 -1.55 -2.98 -12.35
C VAL A 8 -2.27 -3.58 -13.54
N ILE A 9 -3.14 -4.55 -13.27
CA ILE A 9 -4.03 -5.10 -14.29
C ILE A 9 -4.99 -3.98 -14.73
N GLY A 10 -5.15 -3.84 -16.05
CA GLY A 10 -6.07 -2.89 -16.64
C GLY A 10 -7.53 -3.37 -16.56
N LEU A 11 -8.47 -2.43 -16.76
CA LEU A 11 -9.90 -2.72 -16.67
C LEU A 11 -10.39 -3.70 -17.77
N ARG A 12 -9.61 -3.87 -18.84
CA ARG A 12 -9.92 -4.79 -19.94
C ARG A 12 -9.03 -6.02 -19.87
N PHE A 13 -9.58 -7.16 -20.25
CA PHE A 13 -8.84 -8.42 -20.32
C PHE A 13 -7.55 -8.27 -21.12
N GLY A 14 -6.44 -8.74 -20.55
CA GLY A 14 -5.12 -8.71 -21.20
C GLY A 14 -4.45 -7.34 -21.25
N THR A 15 -5.01 -6.31 -20.60
CA THR A 15 -4.40 -4.98 -20.54
C THR A 15 -3.65 -4.76 -19.22
N LEU A 16 -2.59 -3.96 -19.28
CA LEU A 16 -1.84 -3.49 -18.13
C LEU A 16 -1.89 -1.97 -18.11
N ARG A 17 -1.91 -1.38 -16.91
CA ARG A 17 -1.75 0.05 -16.70
C ARG A 17 -0.48 0.28 -15.91
N SER A 18 0.29 1.28 -16.30
CA SER A 18 1.52 1.66 -15.62
C SER A 18 1.39 3.08 -15.10
N PHE A 19 1.84 3.28 -13.87
CA PHE A 19 1.83 4.58 -13.21
C PHE A 19 3.25 4.94 -12.84
N ASP A 20 3.69 6.11 -13.28
CA ASP A 20 4.95 6.69 -12.86
C ASP A 20 4.72 7.49 -11.58
N VAL A 21 5.69 7.43 -10.67
CA VAL A 21 5.60 8.02 -9.35
C VAL A 21 6.75 8.99 -9.19
N GLU A 22 6.42 10.26 -9.00
CA GLU A 22 7.37 11.29 -8.61
C GLU A 22 7.60 11.12 -7.10
N ASP A 23 8.59 10.31 -6.73
CA ASP A 23 8.99 10.15 -5.33
C ASP A 23 10.51 10.00 -5.23
N THR A 24 11.09 10.74 -4.28
CA THR A 24 12.53 10.75 -4.03
C THR A 24 12.88 10.47 -2.56
N THR A 25 11.89 10.46 -1.66
CA THR A 25 12.09 10.40 -0.21
C THR A 25 11.16 9.37 0.45
N TYR A 26 11.06 9.37 1.79
CA TYR A 26 10.04 8.61 2.51
C TYR A 26 8.87 9.49 2.96
N ASP A 27 8.79 10.72 2.44
CA ASP A 27 7.74 11.66 2.79
C ASP A 27 6.46 11.33 2.00
N PRO A 28 5.37 10.95 2.68
CA PRO A 28 4.10 10.66 1.99
C PRO A 28 3.54 11.89 1.27
N PHE A 29 3.93 13.11 1.66
CA PHE A 29 3.47 14.36 1.06
C PHE A 29 4.37 14.88 -0.07
N ASP A 30 5.53 14.27 -0.31
CA ASP A 30 6.48 14.67 -1.36
C ASP A 30 6.15 14.02 -2.71
N GLY A 31 5.92 14.83 -3.75
CA GLY A 31 5.58 14.33 -5.09
C GLY A 31 4.23 13.60 -5.18
N LYS A 32 4.00 12.87 -6.27
CA LYS A 32 2.67 12.33 -6.62
C LYS A 32 2.72 11.16 -7.61
N ILE A 33 1.60 10.47 -7.73
CA ILE A 33 1.37 9.48 -8.79
C ILE A 33 0.89 10.23 -10.04
N LEU A 34 1.58 10.03 -11.17
CA LEU A 34 1.21 10.64 -12.45
C LEU A 34 0.05 9.89 -13.09
N ASP A 35 -0.82 10.63 -13.79
CA ASP A 35 -2.00 10.11 -14.47
C ASP A 35 -2.94 9.30 -13.57
N TRP A 36 -3.05 9.71 -12.30
CA TRP A 36 -3.96 9.08 -11.34
C TRP A 36 -5.43 9.24 -11.76
N PRO A 37 -6.26 8.18 -11.72
CA PRO A 37 -7.66 8.25 -12.11
C PRO A 37 -8.46 9.25 -11.26
N VAL A 38 -9.25 10.09 -11.94
CA VAL A 38 -10.11 11.10 -11.29
C VAL A 38 -11.26 10.45 -10.52
N ASP A 39 -11.73 9.29 -10.98
CA ASP A 39 -12.82 8.53 -10.36
C ASP A 39 -12.38 7.73 -9.12
N GLY A 40 -11.14 7.90 -8.66
CA GLY A 40 -10.57 7.18 -7.53
C GLY A 40 -10.03 5.79 -7.91
N MET A 41 -9.82 4.94 -6.90
CA MET A 41 -9.28 3.60 -7.08
C MET A 41 -10.32 2.60 -7.62
N ASP A 42 -9.90 1.78 -8.59
CA ASP A 42 -10.59 0.54 -8.93
C ASP A 42 -10.08 -0.67 -8.12
N ASP A 43 -10.80 -1.78 -8.20
CA ASP A 43 -10.48 -3.05 -7.50
C ASP A 43 -9.02 -3.50 -7.63
N ASN A 44 -8.37 -3.26 -8.77
CA ASN A 44 -6.98 -3.67 -8.98
C ASN A 44 -6.01 -2.75 -8.21
N LEU A 45 -6.30 -1.45 -8.16
CA LEU A 45 -5.52 -0.49 -7.38
C LEU A 45 -5.73 -0.73 -5.87
N GLU A 46 -6.97 -0.96 -5.45
CA GLU A 46 -7.25 -1.35 -4.07
C GLU A 46 -6.52 -2.62 -3.66
N MET A 47 -6.43 -3.62 -4.54
CA MET A 47 -5.70 -4.86 -4.27
C MET A 47 -4.21 -4.58 -4.01
N ILE A 48 -3.60 -3.68 -4.78
CA ILE A 48 -2.21 -3.25 -4.57
C ILE A 48 -2.06 -2.52 -3.23
N ALA A 49 -3.00 -1.66 -2.85
CA ALA A 49 -2.98 -1.00 -1.56
C ALA A 49 -3.09 -2.00 -0.39
N LYS A 50 -4.08 -2.91 -0.46
CA LYS A 50 -4.31 -3.96 0.54
C LYS A 50 -3.06 -4.81 0.76
N ILE A 51 -2.45 -5.34 -0.31
CA ILE A 51 -1.27 -6.20 -0.18
C ILE A 51 -0.05 -5.44 0.34
N SER A 52 0.12 -4.18 -0.06
CA SER A 52 1.24 -3.32 0.34
C SER A 52 1.23 -2.97 1.83
N ILE A 53 0.04 -2.99 2.45
CA ILE A 53 -0.15 -2.59 3.86
C ILE A 53 -0.28 -3.75 4.82
N VAL A 54 -1.16 -4.71 4.54
CA VAL A 54 -1.52 -5.80 5.48
C VAL A 54 -0.30 -6.64 5.82
N TYR A 55 0.53 -6.88 4.83
CA TYR A 55 1.73 -7.66 4.94
C TYR A 55 2.85 -6.93 5.70
N ASN A 56 2.77 -5.61 5.76
CA ASN A 56 3.92 -4.75 5.96
C ASN A 56 4.04 -4.26 7.39
N ASP A 57 5.06 -4.79 8.05
CA ASP A 57 5.44 -4.45 9.42
C ASP A 57 6.53 -3.36 9.48
N ALA A 58 7.07 -2.92 8.34
CA ALA A 58 7.96 -1.76 8.28
C ALA A 58 7.22 -0.47 8.67
N GLY A 59 7.92 0.55 9.15
CA GLY A 59 7.34 1.82 9.56
C GLY A 59 7.99 3.00 8.83
N ILE A 60 7.34 4.16 8.97
CA ILE A 60 7.89 5.44 8.58
C ILE A 60 7.82 6.33 9.82
N GLU A 61 8.96 6.80 10.30
CA GLU A 61 9.06 7.69 11.45
C GLU A 61 9.46 9.08 10.98
N HIS A 62 8.82 10.11 11.56
CA HIS A 62 9.18 11.49 11.32
C HIS A 62 10.25 11.94 12.33
N PHE A 63 11.46 12.22 11.84
CA PHE A 63 12.58 12.69 12.64
C PHE A 63 13.01 14.10 12.20
N GLY A 64 12.66 15.10 13.02
CA GLY A 64 12.96 16.50 12.73
C GLY A 64 12.13 17.02 11.54
N ASN A 65 12.76 17.11 10.37
CA ASN A 65 12.14 17.57 9.12
C ASN A 65 12.30 16.54 7.98
N HIS A 66 12.57 15.28 8.34
CA HIS A 66 12.77 14.19 7.38
C HIS A 66 12.05 12.93 7.86
N TYR A 67 11.62 12.12 6.90
CA TYR A 67 11.01 10.82 7.14
C TYR A 67 12.05 9.71 6.98
N VAL A 68 12.07 8.78 7.93
CA VAL A 68 13.03 7.68 7.97
C VAL A 68 12.27 6.36 8.03
N ALA A 69 12.68 5.40 7.21
CA ALA A 69 12.14 4.05 7.24
C ALA A 69 12.61 3.28 8.48
N THR A 70 11.70 2.57 9.13
CA THR A 70 12.00 1.57 10.16
C THR A 70 11.64 0.17 9.66
N GLY A 71 12.44 -0.85 9.97
CA GLY A 71 12.27 -2.19 9.39
C GLY A 71 12.85 -2.29 7.97
N MET A 72 12.16 -3.00 7.07
CA MET A 72 12.65 -3.21 5.70
C MET A 72 12.42 -1.97 4.81
N PRO A 73 13.47 -1.38 4.22
CA PRO A 73 13.35 -0.18 3.40
C PRO A 73 12.39 -0.33 2.21
N THR A 74 12.45 -1.46 1.51
CA THR A 74 11.57 -1.76 0.37
C THR A 74 10.11 -1.81 0.79
N GLU A 75 9.82 -2.31 1.98
CA GLU A 75 8.46 -2.32 2.51
C GLU A 75 8.01 -0.93 2.95
N ALA A 76 8.87 -0.16 3.61
CA ALA A 76 8.54 1.21 3.96
C ALA A 76 8.14 2.05 2.71
N THR A 77 8.81 1.87 1.57
CA THR A 77 8.41 2.55 0.32
C THR A 77 7.02 2.19 -0.18
N LEU A 78 6.56 0.95 0.04
CA LEU A 78 5.21 0.54 -0.32
C LEU A 78 4.16 1.22 0.56
N LYS A 79 4.48 1.52 1.83
CA LYS A 79 3.58 2.31 2.68
C LYS A 79 3.46 3.74 2.19
N VAL A 80 4.60 4.37 1.86
CA VAL A 80 4.63 5.71 1.27
C VAL A 80 3.77 5.76 0.01
N LEU A 81 3.90 4.77 -0.87
CA LEU A 81 3.07 4.66 -2.07
C LEU A 81 1.56 4.62 -1.75
N VAL A 82 1.17 3.84 -0.74
CA VAL A 82 -0.25 3.71 -0.36
C VAL A 82 -0.80 4.98 0.27
N GLU A 83 0.00 5.75 1.00
CA GLU A 83 -0.43 7.07 1.48
C GLU A 83 -0.71 8.04 0.32
N LYS A 84 0.08 8.00 -0.76
CA LYS A 84 -0.14 8.83 -1.97
C LYS A 84 -1.33 8.39 -2.83
N MET A 85 -1.67 7.12 -2.71
CA MET A 85 -2.77 6.45 -3.37
C MET A 85 -4.13 6.86 -2.76
N GLU A 86 -4.10 7.40 -1.54
CA GLU A 86 -5.27 7.84 -0.75
C GLU A 86 -6.23 6.69 -0.40
N LEU A 87 -7.35 7.02 0.26
CA LEU A 87 -8.38 6.07 0.64
C LEU A 87 -9.52 6.06 -0.39
N PRO A 88 -10.24 4.93 -0.53
CA PRO A 88 -11.46 4.91 -1.32
C PRO A 88 -12.49 5.87 -0.71
N GLU A 89 -13.19 6.63 -1.57
CA GLU A 89 -14.18 7.67 -1.23
C GLU A 89 -15.27 7.22 -0.24
N GLU A 90 -15.52 5.91 -0.11
CA GLU A 90 -16.54 5.34 0.78
C GLU A 90 -16.09 5.16 2.25
N SER A 91 -14.84 5.48 2.58
CA SER A 91 -14.34 5.34 3.95
C SER A 91 -14.43 6.65 4.72
N ASP A 92 -15.21 6.64 5.81
CA ASP A 92 -15.51 7.81 6.66
C ASP A 92 -14.29 8.71 6.88
N SER A 93 -14.29 9.85 6.21
CA SER A 93 -13.22 10.86 6.17
C SER A 93 -13.15 11.70 7.45
N SER A 94 -13.54 11.16 8.60
CA SER A 94 -13.72 11.93 9.84
C SER A 94 -12.46 12.05 10.71
N SER A 95 -11.28 11.64 10.23
CA SER A 95 -10.03 11.77 11.01
C SER A 95 -8.80 12.15 10.21
N SER A 96 -8.92 12.91 9.12
CA SER A 96 -7.77 13.54 8.47
C SER A 96 -7.27 14.71 9.33
N SER A 97 -6.78 14.43 10.54
CA SER A 97 -5.87 15.34 11.21
C SER A 97 -4.65 15.49 10.31
N HIS A 98 -4.42 16.71 9.82
CA HIS A 98 -3.38 17.16 8.86
C HIS A 98 -1.91 16.89 9.29
N GLY A 99 -1.64 15.82 10.03
CA GLY A 99 -0.32 15.45 10.52
C GLY A 99 -0.12 13.96 10.80
N ASP A 100 -1.11 13.07 10.54
CA ASP A 100 -0.87 11.63 10.64
C ASP A 100 -0.41 11.07 9.28
N HIS A 101 0.90 10.94 9.14
CA HIS A 101 1.59 10.39 7.97
C HIS A 101 1.31 8.89 7.70
N GLN A 102 0.49 8.24 8.54
CA GLN A 102 0.12 6.82 8.42
C GLN A 102 -1.41 6.62 8.40
N CYS A 103 -2.19 7.66 8.12
CA CYS A 103 -3.65 7.59 8.19
C CYS A 103 -4.24 6.53 7.24
N CYS A 104 -3.81 6.53 5.97
CA CYS A 104 -4.33 5.58 4.98
C CYS A 104 -3.91 4.15 5.32
N CYS A 105 -2.65 3.94 5.69
CA CYS A 105 -2.13 2.67 6.15
C CYS A 105 -2.94 2.09 7.32
N GLN A 106 -3.24 2.91 8.33
CA GLN A 106 -4.01 2.48 9.49
C GLN A 106 -5.43 2.08 9.10
N GLN A 107 -6.08 2.84 8.22
CA GLN A 107 -7.43 2.53 7.76
C GLN A 107 -7.47 1.22 6.97
N TRP A 108 -6.53 1.00 6.06
CA TRP A 108 -6.38 -0.27 5.34
C TRP A 108 -6.17 -1.46 6.28
N LYS A 109 -5.36 -1.30 7.33
CA LYS A 109 -5.18 -2.35 8.37
C LYS A 109 -6.46 -2.63 9.17
N LYS A 110 -7.32 -1.64 9.36
CA LYS A 110 -8.63 -1.83 10.01
C LYS A 110 -9.61 -2.57 9.09
N LEU A 111 -9.60 -2.22 7.80
CA LEU A 111 -10.45 -2.85 6.78
C LEU A 111 -10.08 -4.31 6.54
N GLU A 112 -8.78 -4.63 6.56
CA GLU A 112 -8.24 -5.96 6.28
C GLU A 112 -7.43 -6.48 7.48
N GLN A 113 -8.10 -7.21 8.38
CA GLN A 113 -7.49 -7.68 9.62
C GLN A 113 -6.64 -8.94 9.37
N ARG A 114 -5.33 -8.84 9.60
CA ARG A 114 -4.40 -9.97 9.53
C ARG A 114 -4.76 -11.05 10.56
N ILE A 115 -5.09 -12.25 10.08
CA ILE A 115 -5.31 -13.44 10.91
C ILE A 115 -3.98 -14.14 11.17
N THR A 116 -3.23 -14.45 10.11
CA THR A 116 -1.94 -15.15 10.22
C THR A 116 -1.06 -14.86 9.02
N THR A 117 0.25 -14.86 9.26
CA THR A 117 1.28 -14.72 8.24
C THR A 117 1.79 -16.09 7.82
N LEU A 118 1.83 -16.34 6.52
CA LEU A 118 2.50 -17.50 5.93
C LEU A 118 3.94 -17.08 5.61
N GLU A 119 4.83 -17.30 6.58
CA GLU A 119 6.23 -16.85 6.63
C GLU A 119 7.06 -17.23 5.41
N PHE A 120 7.83 -16.28 4.86
CA PHE A 120 8.57 -16.43 3.62
C PHE A 120 9.32 -17.75 3.57
N ASP A 121 9.18 -18.44 2.46
CA ASP A 121 9.93 -19.66 2.20
C ASP A 121 10.71 -19.48 0.90
N ARG A 122 11.97 -19.91 0.98
CA ARG A 122 12.96 -19.71 -0.08
C ARG A 122 12.61 -20.51 -1.32
N ASP A 123 11.99 -21.67 -1.18
CA ASP A 123 11.66 -22.55 -2.31
C ASP A 123 10.46 -21.99 -3.09
N ARG A 124 9.48 -21.43 -2.38
CA ARG A 124 8.33 -20.75 -3.00
C ARG A 124 8.56 -19.29 -3.36
N LYS A 125 9.69 -18.70 -2.93
CA LYS A 125 10.05 -17.28 -3.15
C LYS A 125 8.92 -16.29 -2.88
N SER A 126 8.10 -16.57 -1.86
CA SER A 126 6.90 -15.80 -1.60
C SER A 126 6.52 -15.85 -0.13
N MET A 127 5.83 -14.81 0.29
CA MET A 127 5.19 -14.74 1.58
C MET A 127 3.70 -14.43 1.38
N GLY A 128 2.87 -15.01 2.24
CA GLY A 128 1.41 -14.83 2.18
C GLY A 128 0.87 -14.31 3.49
N VAL A 129 -0.34 -13.76 3.45
CA VAL A 129 -1.09 -13.38 4.65
C VAL A 129 -2.56 -13.73 4.45
N ILE A 130 -3.15 -14.35 5.46
CA ILE A 130 -4.58 -14.61 5.50
C ILE A 130 -5.23 -13.47 6.27
N VAL A 131 -6.21 -12.81 5.66
CA VAL A 131 -6.94 -11.69 6.26
C VAL A 131 -8.42 -11.98 6.41
N ASN A 132 -9.01 -11.34 7.40
CA ASN A 132 -10.45 -11.14 7.53
C ASN A 132 -10.79 -9.74 7.01
N SER A 133 -11.45 -9.68 5.86
CA SER A 133 -11.95 -8.43 5.31
C SER A 133 -13.19 -8.00 6.10
N SER A 134 -13.35 -6.69 6.29
CA SER A 134 -14.54 -6.08 6.90
C SER A 134 -15.84 -6.48 6.20
N SER A 135 -15.77 -6.86 4.91
CA SER A 135 -16.86 -7.46 4.13
C SER A 135 -17.31 -8.86 4.61
N GLY A 136 -16.64 -9.44 5.61
CA GLY A 136 -16.89 -10.79 6.13
C GLY A 136 -16.24 -11.91 5.30
N ARG A 137 -15.47 -11.56 4.26
CA ARG A 137 -14.73 -12.52 3.43
C ARG A 137 -13.34 -12.76 3.99
N LYS A 138 -12.83 -13.98 3.82
CA LYS A 138 -11.42 -14.30 4.07
C LYS A 138 -10.64 -14.22 2.77
N LEU A 139 -9.54 -13.49 2.75
CA LEU A 139 -8.66 -13.37 1.58
C LEU A 139 -7.28 -13.94 1.90
N LEU A 140 -6.64 -14.51 0.88
CA LEU A 140 -5.22 -14.85 0.88
C LEU A 140 -4.51 -13.86 -0.03
N LEU A 141 -3.65 -13.02 0.55
CA LEU A 141 -2.82 -12.09 -0.20
C LEU A 141 -1.40 -12.64 -0.28
N VAL A 142 -0.78 -12.62 -1.47
CA VAL A 142 0.52 -13.24 -1.71
C VAL A 142 1.46 -12.28 -2.42
N LYS A 143 2.63 -12.04 -1.81
CA LYS A 143 3.73 -11.27 -2.38
C LYS A 143 4.83 -12.22 -2.82
N VAL A 144 5.26 -12.11 -4.07
CA VAL A 144 6.39 -12.84 -4.62
C VAL A 144 7.62 -11.93 -4.56
N CYS A 145 8.75 -12.49 -4.13
CA CYS A 145 10.04 -11.82 -4.05
C CYS A 145 11.01 -12.51 -5.00
N ASP A 146 11.53 -11.81 -6.00
CA ASP A 146 12.50 -12.38 -6.96
C ASP A 146 13.93 -12.48 -6.42
#